data_AF-A0A1D6FS14-F1
#
_entry.id   AF-A0A1D6FS14-F1
#
_cell.length_a   1.000
_cell.length_b   1.000
_cell.length_c   1.000
_cell.angle_alpha   90.00
_cell.angle_beta   90.00
_cell.angle_gamma   90.00
#
_symmetry.space_group_name_H-M   'P 1'
#
loop_
_entity.id
_entity.type
_entity.pdbx_description
1 polymer ?
#
loop_
_entity_poly.entity_id
_entity_poly.type
_entity_poly.pdbx_seq_one_letter_code
_entity_poly.pdbx_strand_id
1 'polypeptide(L)'
;MAEVLRSRVEDDGNDILCLPIDFQQLQELRMFIEDKLNESPKEALLCMGVAAHLALCSDKDNKRNKINIRLYNTGAAIALKKLKAAFIKKLVTVRGTVLKVSTVKPLVLWLKFRCMKCRKEIPRVFCDGKFSPPMSCTIQGCKSRSFIPDRSSAQLMDFQKIRIQELASADNHEEGRVPRTVECELTEDLVDCCIPGEIVTVTAIVKVLNNHMDVGGGKSRISSQGLYYLYLEAVSVRKLKSHAVSDKEIQASGICHSQSSTVNDDFAVKYKEKYGTDVFRRILQSFCPSIYGHELVKAGITLALFGGVQKNSMDQNMVPVRGDIHVIVVGDPGLGKSQLLQAAAAVSPRGIYVCGNTTTKAGLTVAVVKDSMTNDYAFEAGAMVLADRGICCIDEFDKMFTEHQALLEAMEQQCVSIAKAGLVASLSARTSVLAAANPIGGHYECVKIFHPTY
;
A
#
# COMPACT_ATOMS: atom_id res chain seq x y z
N MET A 1 -25.29 -20.19 -11.42
CA MET A 1 -24.73 -18.94 -10.86
C MET A 1 -24.80 -18.88 -9.34
N ALA A 2 -25.96 -19.13 -8.71
CA ALA A 2 -26.07 -19.10 -7.25
C ALA A 2 -25.10 -20.05 -6.53
N GLU A 3 -24.89 -21.28 -7.01
CA GLU A 3 -23.91 -22.23 -6.45
C GLU A 3 -22.44 -21.78 -6.62
N VAL A 4 -22.11 -21.15 -7.75
CA VAL A 4 -20.77 -20.59 -8.01
C VAL A 4 -20.50 -19.33 -7.17
N LEU A 5 -21.56 -18.57 -6.86
CA LEU A 5 -21.47 -17.43 -5.95
C LEU A 5 -21.38 -17.90 -4.50
N ARG A 6 -22.09 -18.98 -4.12
CA ARG A 6 -21.98 -19.64 -2.80
C ARG A 6 -20.55 -20.08 -2.52
N SER A 7 -19.85 -20.66 -3.49
CA SER A 7 -18.46 -21.11 -3.31
C SER A 7 -17.44 -19.97 -3.23
N ARG A 8 -17.83 -18.73 -3.54
CA ARG A 8 -16.97 -17.53 -3.51
C ARG A 8 -17.18 -16.66 -2.29
N VAL A 9 -18.12 -17.02 -1.41
CA VAL A 9 -18.29 -16.31 -0.14
C VAL A 9 -17.16 -16.77 0.78
N GLU A 10 -16.25 -15.85 1.08
CA GLU A 10 -15.21 -16.09 2.08
C GLU A 10 -15.81 -15.73 3.46
N ASP A 11 -15.62 -16.63 4.42
CA ASP A 11 -16.01 -16.44 5.82
C ASP A 11 -14.76 -16.14 6.62
N ASP A 12 -14.66 -14.92 7.16
CA ASP A 12 -13.54 -14.48 7.98
C ASP A 12 -13.63 -14.98 9.43
N GLY A 13 -14.56 -15.91 9.73
CA GLY A 13 -14.73 -16.51 11.05
C GLY A 13 -15.40 -15.60 12.09
N ASN A 14 -15.78 -14.38 11.69
CA ASN A 14 -16.35 -13.33 12.54
C ASN A 14 -17.82 -12.97 12.19
N ASP A 15 -18.59 -13.90 11.62
CA ASP A 15 -19.99 -13.69 11.18
C ASP A 15 -20.14 -12.59 10.08
N ILE A 16 -19.04 -12.13 9.47
CA ILE A 16 -19.02 -11.20 8.31
C ILE A 16 -18.66 -12.01 7.06
N LEU A 17 -19.55 -11.96 6.07
CA LEU A 17 -19.37 -12.65 4.80
C LEU A 17 -18.93 -11.64 3.75
N CYS A 18 -17.86 -11.92 3.01
CA CYS A 18 -17.45 -11.08 1.89
C CYS A 18 -17.69 -11.79 0.55
N LEU A 19 -18.13 -11.03 -0.46
CA LEU A 19 -18.36 -11.53 -1.81
C LEU A 19 -17.55 -10.71 -2.81
N PRO A 20 -16.42 -11.25 -3.32
CA PRO A 20 -15.62 -10.61 -4.35
C PRO A 20 -16.29 -10.77 -5.73
N ILE A 21 -16.56 -9.65 -6.41
CA ILE A 21 -17.23 -9.60 -7.72
C ILE A 21 -16.35 -8.85 -8.72
N ASP A 22 -16.13 -9.48 -9.89
CA ASP A 22 -15.51 -8.83 -11.04
C ASP A 22 -16.52 -7.91 -11.73
N PHE A 23 -16.18 -6.63 -11.81
CA PHE A 23 -17.05 -5.65 -12.44
C PHE A 23 -17.18 -5.86 -13.96
N GLN A 24 -16.14 -6.34 -14.65
CA GLN A 24 -16.24 -6.60 -16.09
C GLN A 24 -17.27 -7.70 -16.40
N GLN A 25 -17.27 -8.77 -15.61
CA GLN A 25 -18.28 -9.83 -15.72
C GLN A 25 -19.69 -9.31 -15.43
N LEU A 26 -19.80 -8.37 -14.49
CA LEU A 26 -21.08 -7.75 -14.15
C LEU A 26 -21.58 -6.81 -15.27
N GLN A 27 -20.67 -6.11 -15.95
CA GLN A 27 -20.97 -5.22 -17.06
C GLN A 27 -21.54 -5.99 -18.26
N GLU A 28 -20.99 -7.18 -18.57
CA GLU A 28 -21.50 -8.07 -19.62
C GLU A 28 -22.94 -8.52 -19.34
N LEU A 29 -23.33 -8.63 -18.06
CA LEU A 29 -24.62 -9.16 -17.67
C LEU A 29 -25.72 -8.10 -17.63
N ARG A 30 -25.47 -6.87 -17.16
CA ARG A 30 -26.50 -5.82 -17.04
C ARG A 30 -25.97 -4.38 -17.07
N MET A 31 -26.34 -3.63 -18.11
CA MET A 31 -26.01 -2.20 -18.25
C MET A 31 -26.59 -1.29 -17.14
N PHE A 32 -27.79 -1.59 -16.63
CA PHE A 32 -28.49 -0.69 -15.68
C PHE A 32 -27.76 -0.50 -14.33
N ILE A 33 -26.94 -1.46 -13.92
CA ILE A 33 -26.22 -1.39 -12.64
C ILE A 33 -25.09 -0.35 -12.71
N GLU A 34 -24.48 -0.16 -13.89
CA GLU A 34 -23.38 0.77 -14.09
C GLU A 34 -23.81 2.23 -13.85
N ASP A 35 -24.96 2.63 -14.39
CA ASP A 35 -25.51 3.98 -14.19
C ASP A 35 -25.76 4.28 -12.71
N LYS A 36 -26.36 3.33 -11.99
CA LYS A 36 -26.63 3.48 -10.54
C LYS A 36 -25.37 3.45 -9.69
N LEU A 37 -24.36 2.68 -10.07
CA LEU A 37 -23.08 2.66 -9.39
C LEU A 37 -22.31 3.98 -9.60
N ASN A 38 -22.48 4.62 -10.76
CA ASN A 38 -21.88 5.93 -11.07
C ASN A 38 -22.61 7.09 -10.35
N GLU A 39 -23.93 7.01 -10.18
CA GLU A 39 -24.74 8.01 -9.47
C GLU A 39 -24.63 7.92 -7.94
N SER A 40 -24.92 6.74 -7.37
CA SER A 40 -24.97 6.50 -5.92
C SER A 40 -24.33 5.15 -5.54
N PRO A 41 -22.99 5.04 -5.57
CA PRO A 41 -22.30 3.76 -5.37
C PRO A 41 -22.59 3.12 -4.01
N LYS A 42 -22.74 3.92 -2.96
CA LYS A 42 -23.01 3.42 -1.60
C LYS A 42 -24.36 2.71 -1.51
N GLU A 43 -25.40 3.27 -2.12
CA GLU A 43 -26.74 2.67 -2.13
C GLU A 43 -26.78 1.43 -3.02
N ALA A 44 -26.15 1.50 -4.20
CA ALA A 44 -26.03 0.37 -5.11
C ALA A 44 -25.35 -0.84 -4.45
N LEU A 45 -24.23 -0.63 -3.74
CA LEU A 45 -23.52 -1.69 -3.02
C LEU A 45 -24.37 -2.32 -1.91
N LEU A 46 -25.14 -1.51 -1.17
CA LEU A 46 -26.05 -2.02 -0.13
C LEU A 46 -27.18 -2.86 -0.74
N CYS A 47 -27.80 -2.38 -1.83
CA CYS A 47 -28.83 -3.12 -2.55
C CYS A 47 -28.31 -4.44 -3.12
N MET A 48 -27.10 -4.43 -3.68
CA MET A 48 -26.45 -5.65 -4.15
C MET A 48 -26.20 -6.62 -2.99
N GLY A 49 -25.77 -6.13 -1.82
CA GLY A 49 -25.54 -6.95 -0.62
C GLY A 49 -26.82 -7.64 -0.13
N VAL A 50 -27.95 -6.91 -0.14
CA VAL A 50 -29.27 -7.47 0.15
C VAL A 50 -29.68 -8.53 -0.88
N ALA A 51 -29.44 -8.28 -2.18
CA ALA A 51 -29.73 -9.25 -3.22
C ALA A 51 -28.89 -10.53 -3.09
N ALA A 52 -27.61 -10.40 -2.75
CA ALA A 52 -26.73 -11.53 -2.47
C ALA A 52 -27.22 -12.32 -1.24
N HIS A 53 -27.62 -11.62 -0.18
CA HIS A 53 -28.21 -12.24 1.01
C HIS A 53 -29.47 -13.05 0.68
N LEU A 54 -30.40 -12.48 -0.07
CA LEU A 54 -31.62 -13.17 -0.49
C LEU A 54 -31.34 -14.40 -1.36
N ALA A 55 -30.33 -14.33 -2.24
CA ALA A 55 -29.95 -15.46 -3.08
C ALA A 55 -29.32 -16.61 -2.25
N LEU A 56 -28.53 -16.26 -1.23
CA LEU A 56 -27.84 -17.24 -0.39
C LEU A 56 -28.76 -17.88 0.67
N CYS A 57 -29.61 -17.09 1.33
CA CYS A 57 -30.52 -17.52 2.41
C CYS A 57 -31.80 -18.24 1.93
N SER A 58 -31.81 -18.74 0.69
CA SER A 58 -32.90 -19.57 0.16
C SER A 58 -32.99 -20.95 0.83
N ASP A 59 -31.91 -21.40 1.49
CA ASP A 59 -31.89 -22.62 2.32
C ASP A 59 -31.98 -22.26 3.81
N LYS A 60 -32.86 -22.97 4.52
CA LYS A 60 -33.23 -22.73 5.92
C LYS A 60 -32.02 -22.82 6.86
N ASP A 61 -32.02 -21.93 7.85
CA ASP A 61 -31.07 -21.80 8.96
C ASP A 61 -29.64 -21.41 8.57
N ASN A 62 -29.35 -20.10 8.62
CA ASN A 62 -28.30 -19.55 9.49
C ASN A 62 -28.24 -18.02 9.41
N LYS A 63 -28.20 -17.40 10.60
CA LYS A 63 -27.91 -16.02 11.04
C LYS A 63 -27.92 -14.83 10.05
N ARG A 64 -28.31 -13.68 10.61
CA ARG A 64 -28.38 -12.32 10.01
C ARG A 64 -27.00 -11.75 9.63
N ASN A 65 -26.20 -12.49 8.88
CA ASN A 65 -24.84 -12.09 8.58
C ASN A 65 -24.86 -11.11 7.40
N LYS A 66 -24.34 -9.91 7.65
CA LYS A 66 -24.19 -8.86 6.65
C LYS A 66 -23.19 -9.36 5.60
N ILE A 67 -23.57 -9.29 4.32
CA ILE A 67 -22.66 -9.62 3.22
C ILE A 67 -22.10 -8.34 2.64
N ASN A 68 -20.79 -8.19 2.71
CA ASN A 68 -20.04 -7.09 2.11
C ASN A 68 -19.67 -7.44 0.68
N ILE A 69 -20.00 -6.57 -0.27
CA ILE A 69 -19.63 -6.76 -1.67
C ILE A 69 -18.33 -6.03 -1.97
N ARG A 70 -17.39 -6.78 -2.53
CA ARG A 70 -16.05 -6.31 -2.88
C ARG A 70 -15.92 -6.28 -4.40
N LEU A 71 -16.20 -5.13 -5.00
CA LEU A 71 -16.04 -4.92 -6.44
C LEU A 71 -14.57 -4.76 -6.81
N TYR A 72 -14.09 -5.50 -7.79
CA TYR A 72 -12.77 -5.29 -8.39
C TYR A 72 -12.87 -5.12 -9.90
N ASN A 73 -11.82 -4.55 -10.51
CA ASN A 73 -11.72 -4.37 -11.96
C ASN A 73 -12.82 -3.45 -12.55
N THR A 74 -13.20 -2.40 -11.81
CA THR A 74 -14.23 -1.42 -12.18
C THR A 74 -13.81 -0.43 -13.29
N GLY A 75 -12.68 -0.67 -13.94
CA GLY A 75 -12.13 0.17 -15.01
C GLY A 75 -10.66 0.53 -14.81
N ALA A 76 -10.18 1.46 -15.63
CA ALA A 76 -8.80 1.91 -15.59
C ALA A 76 -8.49 2.67 -14.28
N ALA A 77 -7.32 2.38 -13.69
CA ALA A 77 -6.87 3.06 -12.48
C ALA A 77 -6.65 4.56 -12.75
N ILE A 78 -7.24 5.40 -11.91
CA ILE A 78 -7.12 6.85 -11.96
C ILE A 78 -5.83 7.26 -11.25
N ALA A 79 -5.01 8.06 -11.94
CA ALA A 79 -3.82 8.67 -11.35
C ALA A 79 -4.23 9.63 -10.21
N LEU A 80 -3.53 9.60 -9.07
CA LEU A 80 -3.86 10.43 -7.90
C LEU A 80 -3.79 11.93 -8.24
N LYS A 81 -3.01 12.34 -9.24
CA LYS A 81 -3.02 13.71 -9.78
C LYS A 81 -4.37 14.18 -10.34
N LYS A 82 -5.19 13.26 -10.87
CA LYS A 82 -6.50 13.55 -11.47
C LYS A 82 -7.64 13.53 -10.45
N LEU A 83 -7.39 13.04 -9.23
CA LEU A 83 -8.39 13.01 -8.17
C LEU A 83 -8.70 14.44 -7.70
N LYS A 84 -9.86 14.94 -8.13
CA LYS A 84 -10.36 16.31 -7.92
C LYS A 84 -11.85 16.27 -7.54
N ALA A 85 -12.44 17.44 -7.34
CA ALA A 85 -13.84 17.60 -6.92
C ALA A 85 -14.88 16.86 -7.79
N ALA A 86 -14.60 16.64 -9.09
CA ALA A 86 -15.50 15.93 -10.00
C ALA A 86 -15.75 14.45 -9.64
N PHE A 87 -14.89 13.87 -8.79
CA PHE A 87 -14.96 12.48 -8.35
C PHE A 87 -15.58 12.31 -6.95
N ILE A 88 -15.97 13.40 -6.26
CA ILE A 88 -16.61 13.32 -4.94
C ILE A 88 -17.91 12.51 -5.06
N LYS A 89 -18.11 11.56 -4.13
CA LYS A 89 -19.20 10.56 -4.09
C LYS A 89 -19.19 9.53 -5.23
N LYS A 90 -18.18 9.52 -6.11
CA LYS A 90 -18.05 8.51 -7.17
C LYS A 90 -17.16 7.36 -6.74
N LEU A 91 -17.37 6.21 -7.35
CA LEU A 91 -16.49 5.05 -7.23
C LEU A 91 -15.27 5.27 -8.12
N VAL A 92 -14.08 5.12 -7.54
CA VAL A 92 -12.80 5.27 -8.25
C VAL A 92 -11.88 4.12 -7.91
N THR A 93 -11.03 3.76 -8.85
CA THR A 93 -9.96 2.79 -8.62
C THR A 93 -8.63 3.52 -8.66
N VAL A 94 -7.87 3.46 -7.58
CA VAL A 94 -6.54 4.06 -7.47
C VAL A 94 -5.50 2.98 -7.23
N ARG A 95 -4.30 3.18 -7.77
CA ARG A 95 -3.17 2.28 -7.56
C ARG A 95 -2.02 3.06 -6.97
N GLY A 96 -1.36 2.47 -5.97
CA GLY A 96 -0.23 3.10 -5.32
C GLY A 96 0.45 2.22 -4.29
N THR A 97 1.53 2.75 -3.71
CA THR A 97 2.29 2.09 -2.66
C THR A 97 1.80 2.56 -1.29
N VAL A 98 1.60 1.62 -0.36
CA VAL A 98 1.22 1.95 1.02
C VAL A 98 2.43 2.53 1.76
N LEU A 99 2.34 3.79 2.18
CA LEU A 99 3.40 4.47 2.93
C LEU A 99 3.25 4.31 4.45
N LYS A 100 2.02 4.53 4.92
CA LYS A 100 1.70 4.61 6.34
C LYS A 100 0.51 3.72 6.65
N VAL A 101 0.59 2.96 7.74
CA VAL A 101 -0.50 2.13 8.26
C VAL A 101 -0.71 2.49 9.72
N SER A 102 -1.96 2.86 10.08
CA SER A 102 -2.33 3.13 11.47
C SER A 102 -2.61 1.85 12.25
N THR A 103 -2.61 1.95 13.57
CA THR A 103 -3.18 0.91 14.43
C THR A 103 -4.68 0.75 14.17
N VAL A 104 -5.18 -0.47 14.39
CA VAL A 104 -6.61 -0.80 14.33
C VAL A 104 -7.34 -0.18 15.52
N LYS A 105 -8.51 0.39 15.26
CA LYS A 105 -9.34 1.05 16.28
C LYS A 105 -10.80 0.64 16.15
N PRO A 106 -11.52 0.48 17.27
CA PRO A 106 -12.96 0.32 17.22
C PRO A 106 -13.65 1.67 16.97
N LEU A 107 -14.41 1.75 15.88
CA LEU A 107 -15.28 2.86 15.54
C LEU A 107 -16.69 2.61 16.08
N VAL A 108 -17.28 3.58 16.79
CA VAL A 108 -18.64 3.46 17.32
C VAL A 108 -19.65 3.81 16.22
N LEU A 109 -20.46 2.83 15.81
CA LEU A 109 -21.54 3.02 14.83
C LEU A 109 -22.87 3.40 15.49
N TRP A 110 -23.11 2.88 16.69
CA TRP A 110 -24.35 3.12 17.41
C TRP A 110 -24.10 3.16 18.91
N LEU A 111 -24.79 4.07 19.59
CA LEU A 111 -24.66 4.27 21.03
C LEU A 111 -25.96 4.80 21.63
N LYS A 112 -26.32 4.31 22.81
CA LYS A 112 -27.39 4.92 23.59
C LYS A 112 -26.85 6.04 24.47
N PHE A 113 -27.64 7.09 24.58
CA PHE A 113 -27.40 8.20 25.48
C PHE A 113 -28.46 8.24 26.56
N ARG A 114 -28.05 8.37 27.82
CA ARG A 114 -28.95 8.52 28.95
C ARG A 114 -29.11 10.00 29.30
N CYS A 115 -30.35 10.49 29.30
CA CYS A 115 -30.64 11.85 29.72
C CYS A 115 -30.41 12.03 31.23
N MET A 116 -29.70 13.09 31.66
CA MET A 116 -29.45 13.31 33.09
C MET A 116 -30.70 13.68 33.90
N LYS A 117 -31.70 14.34 33.30
CA LYS A 117 -32.92 14.77 34.00
C LYS A 117 -33.98 13.67 34.07
N CYS A 118 -34.38 13.14 32.90
CA CYS A 118 -35.49 12.18 32.81
C CYS A 118 -35.03 10.72 32.74
N ARG A 119 -33.72 10.44 32.74
CA ARG A 119 -33.11 9.10 32.63
C ARG A 119 -33.49 8.28 31.40
N LYS A 120 -34.22 8.85 30.44
CA LYS A 120 -34.58 8.18 29.20
C LYS A 120 -33.34 7.88 28.35
N GLU A 121 -33.31 6.68 27.80
CA GLU A 121 -32.32 6.25 26.82
C GLU A 121 -32.71 6.72 25.41
N ILE A 122 -31.77 7.35 24.73
CA ILE A 122 -31.91 7.90 23.38
C ILE A 122 -30.85 7.21 22.52
N PRO A 123 -31.23 6.27 21.65
CA PRO A 123 -30.30 5.66 20.72
C PRO A 123 -29.87 6.66 19.64
N ARG A 124 -28.59 6.62 19.24
CA ARG A 124 -28.05 7.41 18.13
C ARG A 124 -27.14 6.55 17.26
N VAL A 125 -27.31 6.69 15.96
CA VAL A 125 -26.46 6.09 14.92
C VAL A 125 -25.46 7.16 14.44
N PHE A 126 -24.21 6.77 14.24
CA PHE A 126 -23.12 7.60 13.74
C PHE A 126 -22.70 7.13 12.34
N CYS A 127 -23.41 7.59 11.30
CA CYS A 127 -23.15 7.15 9.93
C CYS A 127 -21.77 7.59 9.38
N ASP A 128 -21.21 8.67 9.92
CA ASP A 128 -19.92 9.27 9.48
C ASP A 128 -18.80 9.05 10.51
N GLY A 129 -19.01 8.21 11.53
CA GLY A 129 -18.04 7.98 12.60
C GLY A 129 -17.77 9.20 13.52
N LYS A 130 -18.42 10.34 13.25
CA LYS A 130 -18.32 11.54 14.09
C LYS A 130 -19.18 11.38 15.34
N PHE A 131 -18.54 11.36 16.49
CA PHE A 131 -19.23 11.34 17.78
C PHE A 131 -19.99 12.65 18.01
N SER A 132 -21.31 12.61 17.88
CA SER A 132 -22.19 13.76 18.14
C SER A 132 -23.29 13.41 19.15
N PRO A 133 -23.25 13.91 20.40
CA PRO A 133 -24.30 13.67 21.37
C PRO A 133 -25.63 14.32 20.95
N PRO A 134 -26.78 13.84 21.46
CA PRO A 134 -28.07 14.48 21.21
C PRO A 134 -28.09 15.94 21.67
N MET A 135 -28.74 16.82 20.89
CA MET A 135 -28.87 18.25 21.23
C MET A 135 -30.04 18.52 22.20
N SER A 136 -31.06 17.67 22.19
CA SER A 136 -32.26 17.78 23.02
C SER A 136 -32.86 16.41 23.31
N CYS A 137 -33.63 16.35 24.40
CA CYS A 137 -34.28 15.12 24.84
C CYS A 137 -35.55 14.88 24.03
N THR A 138 -35.82 13.62 23.65
CA THR A 138 -37.00 13.24 22.85
C THR A 138 -38.32 13.32 23.63
N ILE A 139 -38.28 13.34 24.96
CA ILE A 139 -39.46 13.37 25.82
C ILE A 139 -40.07 14.78 25.85
N GLN A 140 -41.37 14.86 25.57
CA GLN A 140 -42.16 16.08 25.72
C GLN A 140 -42.13 16.53 27.20
N GLY A 141 -41.67 17.76 27.44
CA GLY A 141 -41.50 18.34 28.78
C GLY A 141 -40.06 18.30 29.35
N CYS A 142 -39.15 17.51 28.77
CA CYS A 142 -37.77 17.43 29.26
C CYS A 142 -36.82 18.36 28.47
N LYS A 143 -36.50 19.53 29.03
CA LYS A 143 -35.54 20.50 28.44
C LYS A 143 -34.06 20.19 28.76
N SER A 144 -33.68 18.93 28.92
CA SER A 144 -32.28 18.57 29.18
C SER A 144 -31.42 18.70 27.92
N ARG A 145 -30.20 19.23 28.09
CA ARG A 145 -29.14 19.29 27.06
C ARG A 145 -27.92 18.44 27.42
N SER A 146 -27.91 17.84 28.60
CA SER A 146 -26.82 16.99 29.10
C SER A 146 -27.21 15.52 28.98
N PHE A 147 -26.35 14.76 28.32
CA PHE A 147 -26.53 13.36 28.01
C PHE A 147 -25.25 12.59 28.33
N ILE A 148 -25.39 11.45 29.01
CA ILE A 148 -24.28 10.55 29.31
C ILE A 148 -24.28 9.42 28.27
N PRO A 149 -23.17 9.18 27.56
CA PRO A 149 -23.05 8.04 26.66
C PRO A 149 -23.00 6.73 27.47
N ASP A 150 -23.85 5.77 27.12
CA ASP A 150 -23.80 4.42 27.69
C ASP A 150 -22.90 3.51 26.85
N ARG A 151 -21.62 3.47 27.23
CA ARG A 151 -20.57 2.71 26.53
C ARG A 151 -20.84 1.20 26.47
N SER A 152 -21.62 0.67 27.41
CA SER A 152 -21.96 -0.77 27.43
C SER A 152 -22.88 -1.16 26.27
N SER A 153 -23.66 -0.21 25.75
CA SER A 153 -24.57 -0.41 24.63
C SER A 153 -23.93 -0.17 23.26
N ALA A 154 -22.63 0.14 23.21
CA ALA A 154 -21.97 0.56 21.98
C ALA A 154 -21.90 -0.59 20.97
N GLN A 155 -22.33 -0.32 19.73
CA GLN A 155 -22.01 -1.17 18.60
C GLN A 155 -20.73 -0.64 17.95
N LEU A 156 -19.71 -1.50 17.88
CA LEU A 156 -18.37 -1.18 17.40
C LEU A 156 -18.13 -1.84 16.03
N MET A 157 -17.21 -1.26 15.27
CA MET A 157 -16.72 -1.78 14.00
C MET A 157 -15.23 -1.49 13.90
N ASP A 158 -14.44 -2.44 13.44
CA ASP A 158 -13.01 -2.23 13.26
C ASP A 158 -12.72 -1.24 12.14
N PHE A 159 -11.77 -0.34 12.40
CA PHE A 159 -11.43 0.77 11.55
C PHE A 159 -9.91 0.97 11.52
N GLN A 160 -9.37 1.20 10.33
CA GLN A 160 -7.96 1.47 10.13
C GLN A 160 -7.76 2.52 9.03
N LYS A 161 -6.70 3.32 9.14
CA LYS A 161 -6.30 4.29 8.13
C LYS A 161 -4.99 3.89 7.48
N ILE A 162 -4.95 3.95 6.16
CA ILE A 162 -3.73 3.79 5.38
C ILE A 162 -3.48 5.03 4.52
N ARG A 163 -2.21 5.35 4.26
CA ARG A 163 -1.83 6.43 3.34
C ARG A 163 -1.16 5.82 2.12
N ILE A 164 -1.72 6.10 0.94
CA ILE A 164 -1.27 5.56 -0.34
C ILE A 164 -0.58 6.66 -1.14
N GLN A 165 0.56 6.34 -1.74
CA GLN A 165 1.32 7.22 -2.63
C GLN A 165 1.19 6.79 -4.09
N GLU A 166 1.16 7.78 -4.98
CA GLU A 166 1.12 7.56 -6.43
C GLU A 166 2.34 6.74 -6.89
N LEU A 167 2.11 5.74 -7.74
CA LEU A 167 3.21 4.98 -8.33
C LEU A 167 3.90 5.85 -9.40
N ALA A 168 5.21 6.00 -9.30
CA ALA A 168 6.00 6.68 -10.32
C ALA A 168 6.09 5.77 -11.57
N SER A 169 5.23 5.99 -12.57
CA SER A 169 5.39 5.38 -13.89
C SER A 169 6.32 6.26 -14.74
N ALA A 170 7.23 5.66 -15.50
CA ALA A 170 8.16 6.35 -16.39
C ALA A 170 7.48 7.39 -17.33
N ASP A 171 6.24 7.13 -17.77
CA ASP A 171 5.48 8.03 -18.64
C ASP A 171 4.86 9.26 -17.92
N ASN A 172 4.89 9.31 -16.59
CA ASN A 172 4.26 10.38 -15.78
C ASN A 172 5.24 11.04 -14.80
N HIS A 173 6.54 10.82 -14.91
CA HIS A 173 7.53 11.46 -14.06
C HIS A 173 7.74 12.92 -14.50
N GLU A 174 6.91 13.82 -13.98
CA GLU A 174 7.12 15.27 -14.07
C GLU A 174 8.24 15.63 -13.07
N GLU A 175 9.44 15.93 -13.58
CA GLU A 175 10.61 16.30 -12.77
C GLU A 175 10.29 17.43 -11.78
N GLY A 176 10.69 17.28 -10.52
CA GLY A 176 10.53 18.29 -9.47
C GLY A 176 9.18 18.33 -8.75
N ARG A 177 8.21 17.49 -9.13
CA ARG A 177 6.91 17.43 -8.45
C ARG A 177 6.91 16.41 -7.30
N VAL A 178 6.45 16.85 -6.14
CA VAL A 178 6.23 15.95 -4.99
C VAL A 178 5.11 14.96 -5.32
N PRO A 179 5.35 13.64 -5.21
CA PRO A 179 4.33 12.62 -5.45
C PRO A 179 3.14 12.79 -4.51
N ARG A 180 1.92 12.69 -5.05
CA ARG A 180 0.72 12.90 -4.26
C ARG A 180 0.42 11.70 -3.37
N THR A 181 -0.10 11.99 -2.18
CA THR A 181 -0.57 10.99 -1.22
C THR A 181 -2.05 11.20 -0.93
N VAL A 182 -2.77 10.11 -0.68
CA VAL A 182 -4.19 10.13 -0.33
C VAL A 182 -4.42 9.18 0.84
N GLU A 183 -5.26 9.59 1.78
CA GLU A 183 -5.68 8.76 2.91
C GLU A 183 -6.86 7.88 2.51
N CYS A 184 -6.80 6.62 2.92
CA CYS A 184 -7.83 5.62 2.69
C CYS A 184 -8.25 5.01 4.03
N GLU A 185 -9.56 4.92 4.24
CA GLU A 185 -10.18 4.31 5.40
C GLU A 185 -10.60 2.88 5.06
N LEU A 186 -10.13 1.94 5.87
CA LEU A 186 -10.45 0.51 5.80
C LEU A 186 -11.39 0.17 6.96
N THR A 187 -12.41 -0.65 6.68
CA THR A 187 -13.42 -1.07 7.66
C THR A 187 -13.68 -2.57 7.57
N GLU A 188 -14.07 -3.16 8.70
CA GLU A 188 -14.47 -4.57 8.80
C GLU A 188 -13.36 -5.51 8.27
N ASP A 189 -13.65 -6.37 7.28
CA ASP A 189 -12.74 -7.36 6.70
C ASP A 189 -11.52 -6.76 5.96
N LEU A 190 -11.55 -5.47 5.60
CA LEU A 190 -10.40 -4.81 4.97
C LEU A 190 -9.35 -4.34 5.99
N VAL A 191 -9.63 -4.45 7.28
CA VAL A 191 -8.68 -4.05 8.31
C VAL A 191 -7.52 -5.05 8.37
N ASP A 192 -6.32 -4.53 8.61
CA ASP A 192 -5.06 -5.28 8.65
C ASP A 192 -4.72 -6.02 7.35
N CYS A 193 -5.39 -5.68 6.25
CA CYS A 193 -5.16 -6.33 4.98
C CYS A 193 -3.84 -5.90 4.34
N CYS A 194 -3.22 -4.78 4.72
CA CYS A 194 -2.08 -4.20 4.00
C CYS A 194 -0.88 -3.92 4.92
N ILE A 195 0.32 -4.14 4.38
CA ILE A 195 1.58 -3.84 5.05
C ILE A 195 2.25 -2.61 4.38
N PRO A 196 2.94 -1.74 5.14
CA PRO A 196 3.75 -0.66 4.54
C PRO A 196 4.72 -1.21 3.48
N GLY A 197 4.81 -0.55 2.34
CA GLY A 197 5.59 -0.98 1.18
C GLY A 197 4.82 -1.83 0.17
N GLU A 198 3.63 -2.34 0.46
CA GLU A 198 2.87 -3.09 -0.54
C GLU A 198 2.30 -2.18 -1.64
N ILE A 199 2.29 -2.68 -2.89
CA ILE A 199 1.57 -2.02 -4.00
C ILE A 199 0.16 -2.57 -4.02
N VAL A 200 -0.81 -1.68 -3.85
CA VAL A 200 -2.22 -2.01 -3.74
C VAL A 200 -3.02 -1.29 -4.81
N THR A 201 -4.04 -1.98 -5.30
CA THR A 201 -5.11 -1.40 -6.11
C THR A 201 -6.34 -1.31 -5.24
N VAL A 202 -6.80 -0.09 -4.96
CA VAL A 202 -7.91 0.17 -4.06
C VAL A 202 -9.07 0.71 -4.88
N THR A 203 -10.21 0.02 -4.81
CA THR A 203 -11.49 0.54 -5.30
C THR A 203 -12.16 1.22 -4.12
N ALA A 204 -12.47 2.51 -4.25
CA ALA A 204 -12.95 3.33 -3.15
C ALA A 204 -13.96 4.38 -3.59
N ILE A 205 -14.77 4.84 -2.64
CA ILE A 205 -15.65 5.99 -2.82
C ILE A 205 -14.93 7.24 -2.31
N VAL A 206 -14.86 8.28 -3.13
CA VAL A 206 -14.23 9.54 -2.71
C VAL A 206 -15.15 10.30 -1.76
N LYS A 207 -14.66 10.58 -0.56
CA LYS A 207 -15.33 11.38 0.46
C LYS A 207 -14.56 12.64 0.80
N VAL A 208 -15.25 13.56 1.46
CA VAL A 208 -14.70 14.83 1.94
C VAL A 208 -14.81 14.91 3.45
N LEU A 209 -13.69 15.20 4.10
CA LEU A 209 -13.61 15.57 5.50
C LEU A 209 -13.59 17.10 5.59
N ASN A 210 -14.59 17.65 6.28
CA ASN A 210 -14.53 19.03 6.73
C ASN A 210 -13.68 19.09 8.00
N ASN A 211 -12.58 19.82 7.95
CA ASN A 211 -11.65 19.93 9.05
C ASN A 211 -12.16 20.94 10.09
N HIS A 212 -13.19 20.57 10.84
CA HIS A 212 -13.51 21.28 12.08
C HIS A 212 -12.64 20.69 13.19
N MET A 213 -11.33 20.93 13.14
CA MET A 213 -10.46 20.62 14.26
C MET A 213 -10.46 21.82 15.19
N ASP A 214 -11.18 21.69 16.30
CA ASP A 214 -10.97 22.48 17.52
C ASP A 214 -9.59 22.10 18.11
N VAL A 215 -8.51 22.55 17.48
CA VAL A 215 -7.17 22.52 18.11
C VAL A 215 -7.09 23.73 19.02
N GLY A 216 -7.26 23.49 20.32
CA GLY A 216 -6.96 24.46 21.36
C GLY A 216 -8.18 25.22 21.85
N GLY A 217 -8.45 25.07 23.15
CA GLY A 217 -9.48 25.80 23.86
C GLY A 217 -9.39 27.31 23.66
N GLY A 218 -10.23 27.81 22.76
CA GLY A 218 -10.45 29.23 22.55
C GLY A 218 -11.85 29.39 22.02
N LYS A 219 -12.68 30.16 22.72
CA LYS A 219 -14.01 30.57 22.26
C LYS A 219 -13.88 31.44 21.01
N SER A 220 -13.63 30.84 19.85
CA SER A 220 -13.72 31.53 18.56
C SER A 220 -14.78 30.84 17.72
N ARG A 221 -16.00 31.38 17.81
CA ARG A 221 -16.94 31.35 16.69
C ARG A 221 -16.30 32.18 15.59
N ILE A 222 -15.84 31.60 14.48
CA ILE A 222 -15.82 32.23 13.15
C ILE A 222 -15.34 31.23 12.09
N SER A 223 -16.14 31.17 11.02
CA SER A 223 -15.83 30.75 9.66
C SER A 223 -15.72 29.25 9.36
N SER A 224 -16.81 28.73 8.79
CA SER A 224 -16.81 27.63 7.84
C SER A 224 -15.71 27.83 6.79
N GLN A 225 -14.53 27.29 7.04
CA GLN A 225 -13.49 27.21 6.03
C GLN A 225 -14.00 26.28 4.92
N GLY A 226 -14.14 26.81 3.71
CA GLY A 226 -14.60 26.06 2.52
C GLY A 226 -13.59 25.05 1.97
N LEU A 227 -12.54 24.74 2.75
CA LEU A 227 -11.50 23.79 2.37
C LEU A 227 -11.86 22.40 2.90
N TYR A 228 -12.09 21.49 1.97
CA TYR A 228 -12.40 20.10 2.25
C TYR A 228 -11.21 19.22 1.92
N TYR A 229 -10.86 18.31 2.82
CA TYR A 229 -9.84 17.30 2.58
C TYR A 229 -10.48 16.07 1.93
N LEU A 230 -9.91 15.63 0.81
CA LEU A 230 -10.38 14.43 0.12
C LEU A 230 -9.74 13.20 0.76
N TYR A 231 -10.55 12.19 1.00
CA TYR A 231 -10.11 10.88 1.46
C TYR A 231 -10.93 9.79 0.77
N LEU A 232 -10.45 8.56 0.84
CA LEU A 232 -11.05 7.39 0.21
C LEU A 232 -11.69 6.49 1.26
N GLU A 233 -12.93 6.09 1.05
CA GLU A 233 -13.55 4.98 1.79
C GLU A 233 -13.38 3.70 0.95
N ALA A 234 -12.57 2.75 1.41
CA ALA A 234 -12.28 1.54 0.65
C ALA A 234 -13.50 0.62 0.53
N VAL A 235 -13.79 0.24 -0.71
CA VAL A 235 -14.76 -0.82 -1.04
C VAL A 235 -14.04 -2.13 -1.28
N SER A 236 -12.86 -2.12 -1.92
CA SER A 236 -12.05 -3.32 -2.06
C SER A 236 -10.57 -2.96 -2.12
N VAL A 237 -9.73 -3.86 -1.62
CA VAL A 237 -8.28 -3.74 -1.68
C VAL A 237 -7.72 -5.00 -2.31
N ARG A 238 -7.00 -4.85 -3.42
CA ARG A 238 -6.28 -5.93 -4.07
C ARG A 238 -4.79 -5.67 -3.99
N LYS A 239 -4.06 -6.60 -3.37
CA LYS A 239 -2.60 -6.62 -3.42
C LYS A 239 -2.15 -7.07 -4.80
N LEU A 240 -1.18 -6.36 -5.38
CA LEU A 240 -0.47 -6.90 -6.52
C LEU A 240 0.56 -7.91 -6.01
N LYS A 241 0.27 -9.20 -6.15
CA LYS A 241 1.28 -10.24 -5.92
C LYS A 241 2.37 -10.06 -6.98
N SER A 242 3.54 -9.55 -6.60
CA SER A 242 4.72 -9.68 -7.45
C SER A 242 5.08 -11.17 -7.51
N HIS A 243 5.29 -11.66 -8.73
CA HIS A 243 5.62 -13.05 -9.02
C HIS A 243 6.82 -13.52 -8.18
N ALA A 244 6.53 -14.29 -7.13
CA ALA A 244 7.47 -15.15 -6.39
C ALA A 244 6.69 -16.03 -5.38
N VAL A 245 5.50 -16.51 -5.75
CA VAL A 245 4.87 -17.63 -5.05
C VAL A 245 4.89 -18.75 -6.07
N SER A 246 5.59 -19.83 -5.74
CA SER A 246 5.63 -21.06 -6.51
C SER A 246 4.24 -21.44 -7.00
N ASP A 247 4.15 -21.86 -8.26
CA ASP A 247 2.93 -22.22 -9.02
C ASP A 247 1.99 -23.24 -8.33
N LYS A 248 2.31 -23.73 -7.14
CA LYS A 248 1.53 -24.71 -6.37
C LYS A 248 0.38 -24.11 -5.56
N GLU A 249 0.41 -22.83 -5.17
CA GLU A 249 -0.71 -22.21 -4.44
C GLU A 249 -1.76 -21.57 -5.37
N ILE A 250 -1.39 -21.29 -6.63
CA ILE A 250 -2.29 -20.71 -7.63
C ILE A 250 -3.38 -21.72 -8.05
N GLN A 251 -3.15 -23.03 -7.89
CA GLN A 251 -4.14 -24.05 -8.24
C GLN A 251 -5.23 -24.29 -7.17
N ALA A 252 -5.03 -23.81 -5.93
CA ALA A 252 -6.02 -24.01 -4.86
C ALA A 252 -7.05 -22.87 -4.78
N SER A 253 -6.67 -21.64 -5.13
CA SER A 253 -7.60 -20.51 -5.24
C SER A 253 -7.91 -20.27 -6.72
N GLY A 254 -9.01 -20.83 -7.22
CA GLY A 254 -9.47 -20.70 -8.62
C GLY A 254 -9.86 -19.26 -9.01
N ILE A 255 -8.92 -18.32 -8.93
CA ILE A 255 -9.11 -16.90 -9.21
C ILE A 255 -7.94 -16.39 -10.06
N CYS A 256 -8.34 -15.76 -11.16
CA CYS A 256 -7.63 -14.99 -12.18
C CYS A 256 -6.88 -15.75 -13.31
N HIS A 257 -7.60 -15.84 -14.44
CA HIS A 257 -7.03 -15.98 -15.78
C HIS A 257 -5.96 -14.92 -16.04
N SER A 258 -4.78 -15.44 -16.36
CA SER A 258 -3.72 -14.83 -17.14
C SER A 258 -4.24 -14.05 -18.35
N GLN A 259 -4.23 -12.72 -18.28
CA GLN A 259 -4.27 -11.89 -19.49
C GLN A 259 -3.09 -10.90 -19.60
N SER A 260 -2.15 -10.92 -18.64
CA SER A 260 -0.91 -10.11 -18.72
C SER A 260 0.37 -10.93 -18.93
N SER A 261 0.31 -12.27 -18.86
CA SER A 261 1.50 -13.13 -19.00
C SER A 261 1.78 -13.55 -20.44
N THR A 262 0.77 -13.75 -21.29
CA THR A 262 0.97 -14.29 -22.65
C THR A 262 1.69 -13.33 -23.60
N VAL A 263 1.48 -12.02 -23.47
CA VAL A 263 2.07 -11.01 -24.38
C VAL A 263 3.58 -10.86 -24.18
N ASN A 264 4.06 -10.97 -22.94
CA ASN A 264 5.47 -10.80 -22.62
C ASN A 264 6.30 -12.04 -23.02
N ASP A 265 5.72 -13.23 -22.88
CA ASP A 265 6.39 -14.48 -23.23
C ASP A 265 6.58 -14.58 -24.76
N ASP A 266 5.57 -14.20 -25.54
CA ASP A 266 5.65 -14.13 -27.01
C ASP A 266 6.73 -13.15 -27.49
N PHE A 267 6.88 -12.00 -26.81
CA PHE A 267 7.93 -11.03 -27.14
C PHE A 267 9.32 -11.59 -26.84
N ALA A 268 9.50 -12.24 -25.68
CA ALA A 268 10.78 -12.82 -25.28
C ALA A 268 11.23 -13.93 -26.25
N VAL A 269 10.31 -14.79 -26.68
CA VAL A 269 10.58 -15.85 -27.67
C VAL A 269 11.00 -15.25 -29.01
N LYS A 270 10.22 -14.29 -29.54
CA LYS A 270 10.55 -13.60 -30.81
C LYS A 270 11.88 -12.84 -30.74
N TYR A 271 12.18 -12.23 -29.60
CA TYR A 271 13.43 -11.51 -29.40
C TYR A 271 14.63 -12.47 -29.41
N LYS A 272 14.51 -13.61 -28.72
CA LYS A 272 15.54 -14.65 -28.70
C LYS A 272 15.77 -15.25 -30.09
N GLU A 273 14.70 -15.55 -30.83
CA GLU A 273 14.77 -16.06 -32.20
C GLU A 273 15.48 -15.08 -33.14
N LYS A 274 15.18 -13.78 -33.01
CA LYS A 274 15.73 -12.74 -33.89
C LYS A 274 17.20 -12.40 -33.60
N TYR A 275 17.63 -12.49 -32.35
CA TYR A 275 18.92 -11.94 -31.91
C TYR A 275 19.93 -12.98 -31.38
N GLY A 276 19.55 -14.25 -31.28
CA GLY A 276 20.48 -15.37 -31.15
C GLY A 276 21.30 -15.39 -29.84
N THR A 277 22.61 -15.63 -29.95
CA THR A 277 23.56 -15.92 -28.85
C THR A 277 24.01 -14.71 -28.02
N ASP A 278 23.90 -13.49 -28.56
CA ASP A 278 24.41 -12.25 -27.92
C ASP A 278 23.33 -11.42 -27.22
N VAL A 279 22.26 -12.06 -26.74
CA VAL A 279 21.14 -11.37 -26.06
C VAL A 279 21.64 -10.58 -24.84
N PHE A 280 22.54 -11.18 -24.04
CA PHE A 280 23.08 -10.51 -22.86
C PHE A 280 23.86 -9.25 -23.21
N ARG A 281 24.72 -9.30 -24.24
CA ARG A 281 25.49 -8.13 -24.71
C ARG A 281 24.57 -7.02 -25.21
N ARG A 282 23.46 -7.35 -25.87
CA ARG A 282 22.48 -6.34 -26.30
C ARG A 282 21.74 -5.68 -25.14
N ILE A 283 21.31 -6.48 -24.15
CA ILE A 283 20.69 -5.95 -22.92
C ILE A 283 21.67 -5.01 -22.22
N LEU A 284 22.93 -5.42 -22.11
CA LEU A 284 24.00 -4.63 -21.52
C LEU A 284 24.20 -3.26 -22.20
N GLN A 285 24.20 -3.24 -23.53
CA GLN A 285 24.31 -2.01 -24.31
C GLN A 285 23.06 -1.12 -24.18
N SER A 286 21.89 -1.72 -23.95
CA SER A 286 20.61 -1.01 -23.79
C SER A 286 20.39 -0.43 -22.39
N PHE A 287 21.00 -1.01 -21.35
CA PHE A 287 20.76 -0.64 -19.94
C PHE A 287 21.03 0.84 -19.64
N CYS A 288 22.18 1.33 -20.10
CA CYS A 288 22.59 2.73 -19.91
C CYS A 288 23.39 3.19 -21.13
N PRO A 289 22.74 3.72 -22.17
CA PRO A 289 23.41 4.11 -23.41
C PRO A 289 24.18 5.44 -23.28
N SER A 290 23.88 6.26 -22.26
CA SER A 290 24.56 7.54 -22.03
C SER A 290 26.01 7.40 -21.58
N ILE A 291 26.39 6.24 -21.02
CA ILE A 291 27.75 5.96 -20.57
C ILE A 291 28.41 5.04 -21.58
N TYR A 292 29.55 5.44 -22.12
CA TYR A 292 30.34 4.60 -23.02
C TYR A 292 31.21 3.60 -22.24
N GLY A 293 31.36 2.38 -22.76
CA GLY A 293 32.24 1.37 -22.17
C GLY A 293 31.73 0.77 -20.85
N HIS A 294 32.67 0.50 -19.93
CA HIS A 294 32.44 -0.14 -18.62
C HIS A 294 31.55 -1.39 -18.68
N GLU A 295 31.74 -2.23 -19.69
CA GLU A 295 30.89 -3.40 -19.95
C GLU A 295 30.82 -4.34 -18.74
N LEU A 296 31.92 -4.54 -18.02
CA LEU A 296 31.97 -5.38 -16.82
C LEU A 296 31.13 -4.83 -15.66
N VAL A 297 31.20 -3.51 -15.43
CA VAL A 297 30.43 -2.85 -14.35
C VAL A 297 28.93 -2.92 -14.68
N LYS A 298 28.57 -2.60 -15.92
CA LYS A 298 27.19 -2.73 -16.39
C LYS A 298 26.69 -4.17 -16.30
N ALA A 299 27.55 -5.16 -16.53
CA ALA A 299 27.17 -6.56 -16.48
C ALA A 299 26.85 -6.98 -15.05
N GLY A 300 27.68 -6.56 -14.07
CA GLY A 300 27.42 -6.77 -12.66
C GLY A 300 26.10 -6.15 -12.19
N ILE A 301 25.83 -4.89 -12.59
CA ILE A 301 24.56 -4.20 -12.27
C ILE A 301 23.37 -4.91 -12.93
N THR A 302 23.50 -5.32 -14.19
CA THR A 302 22.44 -6.01 -14.93
C THR A 302 22.10 -7.36 -14.28
N LEU A 303 23.11 -8.12 -13.84
CA LEU A 303 22.90 -9.37 -13.09
C LEU A 303 22.20 -9.12 -11.75
N ALA A 304 22.53 -8.02 -11.06
CA ALA A 304 21.84 -7.64 -9.83
C ALA A 304 20.38 -7.23 -10.05
N LEU A 305 20.05 -6.64 -11.20
CA LEU A 305 18.67 -6.33 -11.60
C LEU A 305 17.84 -7.57 -11.91
N PHE A 306 18.45 -8.61 -12.49
CA PHE A 306 17.78 -9.90 -12.67
C PHE A 306 17.59 -10.63 -11.33
N GLY A 307 18.56 -10.51 -10.43
CA GLY A 307 18.57 -11.22 -9.15
C GLY A 307 18.83 -12.72 -9.31
N GLY A 308 19.11 -13.38 -8.19
CA GLY A 308 19.24 -14.84 -8.13
C GLY A 308 17.94 -15.51 -7.69
N VAL A 309 17.83 -16.81 -7.99
CA VAL A 309 16.71 -17.64 -7.50
C VAL A 309 16.92 -17.92 -6.02
N GLN A 310 15.92 -17.57 -5.20
CA GLN A 310 15.89 -17.92 -3.78
C GLN A 310 15.85 -19.44 -3.63
N LYS A 311 16.78 -20.00 -2.84
CA LYS A 311 16.83 -21.43 -2.55
C LYS A 311 16.46 -21.65 -1.10
N ASN A 312 15.81 -22.75 -0.80
CA ASN A 312 15.61 -23.17 0.58
C ASN A 312 16.70 -24.18 0.93
N SER A 313 17.20 -24.13 2.18
CA SER A 313 18.09 -25.18 2.67
C SER A 313 17.39 -26.54 2.58
N MET A 314 18.18 -27.59 2.36
CA MET A 314 17.71 -28.99 2.30
C MET A 314 17.34 -29.54 3.70
N ASP A 315 17.57 -28.76 4.76
CA ASP A 315 17.22 -29.12 6.14
C ASP A 315 15.71 -29.05 6.41
N GLN A 316 15.27 -29.76 7.47
CA GLN A 316 13.87 -29.79 7.91
C GLN A 316 13.26 -28.40 8.17
N ASN A 317 14.09 -27.42 8.56
CA ASN A 317 13.64 -26.07 8.87
C ASN A 317 13.43 -25.19 7.62
N MET A 318 13.73 -25.67 6.41
CA MET A 318 13.49 -24.95 5.13
C MET A 318 13.91 -23.47 5.18
N VAL A 319 15.07 -23.17 5.78
CA VAL A 319 15.53 -21.80 5.95
C VAL A 319 15.81 -21.20 4.57
N PRO A 320 15.21 -20.03 4.22
CA PRO A 320 15.44 -19.41 2.94
C PRO A 320 16.86 -18.84 2.87
N VAL A 321 17.57 -19.15 1.79
CA VAL A 321 18.88 -18.59 1.46
C VAL A 321 18.68 -17.46 0.46
N ARG A 322 19.21 -16.27 0.78
CA ARG A 322 19.12 -15.06 -0.04
C ARG A 322 19.63 -15.34 -1.47
N GLY A 323 18.78 -15.05 -2.46
CA GLY A 323 19.14 -15.06 -3.89
C GLY A 323 19.59 -13.68 -4.41
N ASP A 324 19.28 -12.61 -3.68
CA ASP A 324 19.58 -11.23 -4.08
C ASP A 324 21.08 -10.94 -4.09
N ILE A 325 21.52 -10.19 -5.10
CA ILE A 325 22.91 -9.81 -5.32
C ILE A 325 23.08 -8.34 -4.92
N HIS A 326 23.88 -8.09 -3.89
CA HIS A 326 24.30 -6.74 -3.53
C HIS A 326 25.58 -6.37 -4.27
N VAL A 327 25.63 -5.16 -4.84
CA VAL A 327 26.77 -4.68 -5.64
C VAL A 327 27.22 -3.33 -5.12
N ILE A 328 28.52 -3.14 -4.98
CA ILE A 328 29.13 -1.84 -4.69
C ILE A 328 30.07 -1.45 -5.83
N VAL A 329 29.95 -0.21 -6.30
CA VAL A 329 30.81 0.37 -7.33
C VAL A 329 31.66 1.46 -6.69
N VAL A 330 32.96 1.21 -6.58
CA VAL A 330 33.94 2.17 -6.06
C VAL A 330 34.80 2.68 -7.21
N GLY A 331 35.03 3.98 -7.25
CA GLY A 331 35.96 4.58 -8.22
C GLY A 331 36.09 6.08 -8.02
N ASP A 332 36.92 6.70 -8.84
CA ASP A 332 37.14 8.15 -8.80
C ASP A 332 35.86 8.94 -9.15
N PRO A 333 35.72 10.19 -8.64
CA PRO A 333 34.62 11.06 -9.01
C PRO A 333 34.63 11.34 -10.52
N GLY A 334 33.45 11.57 -11.11
CA GLY A 334 33.31 11.88 -12.54
C GLY A 334 33.20 10.66 -13.48
N LEU A 335 33.32 9.43 -12.97
CA LEU A 335 33.17 8.19 -13.78
C LEU A 335 31.70 7.80 -14.09
N GLY A 336 30.73 8.68 -13.87
CA GLY A 336 29.31 8.40 -14.16
C GLY A 336 28.63 7.37 -13.24
N LYS A 337 29.20 7.10 -12.04
CA LYS A 337 28.65 6.12 -11.08
C LYS A 337 27.19 6.43 -10.70
N SER A 338 26.91 7.66 -10.27
CA SER A 338 25.55 8.11 -9.90
C SER A 338 24.56 7.95 -11.05
N GLN A 339 24.99 8.20 -12.29
CA GLN A 339 24.16 8.04 -13.48
C GLN A 339 23.85 6.55 -13.78
N LEU A 340 24.79 5.62 -13.52
CA LEU A 340 24.50 4.18 -13.58
C LEU A 340 23.47 3.77 -12.54
N LEU A 341 23.55 4.30 -11.31
CA LEU A 341 22.59 4.01 -10.24
C LEU A 341 21.19 4.54 -10.59
N GLN A 342 21.11 5.77 -11.11
CA GLN A 342 19.83 6.34 -11.55
C GLN A 342 19.21 5.53 -12.69
N ALA A 343 20.03 5.06 -13.65
CA ALA A 343 19.57 4.15 -14.70
C ALA A 343 19.06 2.82 -14.12
N ALA A 344 19.75 2.24 -13.13
CA ALA A 344 19.31 1.02 -12.45
C ALA A 344 17.97 1.19 -11.73
N ALA A 345 17.81 2.31 -11.01
CA ALA A 345 16.56 2.65 -10.32
C ALA A 345 15.41 2.87 -11.32
N ALA A 346 15.66 3.50 -12.47
CA ALA A 346 14.64 3.74 -13.49
C ALA A 346 14.18 2.45 -14.21
N VAL A 347 15.09 1.50 -14.43
CA VAL A 347 14.80 0.21 -15.09
C VAL A 347 14.08 -0.76 -14.15
N SER A 348 14.40 -0.72 -12.85
CA SER A 348 13.79 -1.62 -11.88
C SER A 348 12.30 -1.30 -11.65
N PRO A 349 11.41 -2.32 -11.56
CA PRO A 349 9.98 -2.09 -11.30
C PRO A 349 9.72 -1.41 -9.95
N ARG A 350 10.66 -1.54 -9.00
CA ARG A 350 10.64 -0.94 -7.67
C ARG A 350 12.01 -0.38 -7.33
N GLY A 351 12.51 0.49 -8.18
CA GLY A 351 13.79 1.17 -7.99
C GLY A 351 13.65 2.44 -7.17
N ILE A 352 14.45 2.54 -6.11
CA ILE A 352 14.50 3.72 -5.25
C ILE A 352 15.92 4.26 -5.24
N TYR A 353 16.07 5.54 -5.61
CA TYR A 353 17.36 6.23 -5.62
C TYR A 353 17.46 7.16 -4.42
N VAL A 354 18.58 7.03 -3.72
CA VAL A 354 18.81 7.65 -2.42
C VAL A 354 20.26 8.14 -2.34
N CYS A 355 20.48 9.32 -1.76
CA CYS A 355 21.82 9.85 -1.52
C CYS A 355 22.20 9.67 -0.04
N GLY A 356 23.38 9.10 0.22
CA GLY A 356 23.80 8.75 1.57
C GLY A 356 23.94 9.92 2.52
N ASN A 357 24.31 11.10 2.00
CA ASN A 357 24.42 12.31 2.81
C ASN A 357 23.07 12.85 3.30
N THR A 358 21.98 12.62 2.57
CA THR A 358 20.64 13.13 2.94
C THR A 358 19.81 12.12 3.70
N THR A 359 20.28 10.88 3.82
CA THR A 359 19.53 9.83 4.48
C THR A 359 19.93 9.56 5.90
N THR A 360 18.89 9.33 6.70
CA THR A 360 19.01 8.89 8.07
C THR A 360 18.61 7.43 8.16
N LYS A 361 18.99 6.77 9.27
CA LYS A 361 18.53 5.41 9.61
C LYS A 361 17.01 5.24 9.43
N ALA A 362 16.22 6.21 9.90
CA ALA A 362 14.77 6.20 9.80
C ALA A 362 14.26 6.30 8.34
N GLY A 363 14.97 7.05 7.49
CA GLY A 363 14.65 7.18 6.06
C GLY A 363 15.05 5.95 5.24
N LEU A 364 16.04 5.17 5.67
CA LEU A 364 16.45 3.92 5.01
C LEU A 364 15.58 2.74 5.41
N THR A 365 15.32 2.58 6.71
CA THR A 365 14.58 1.43 7.24
C THR A 365 13.11 1.75 7.39
N VAL A 366 12.64 1.97 8.62
CA VAL A 366 11.24 2.30 8.94
C VAL A 366 11.24 3.26 10.12
N ALA A 367 10.30 4.19 10.11
CA ALA A 367 10.10 5.14 11.20
C ALA A 367 8.75 4.89 11.89
N VAL A 368 8.70 5.17 13.18
CA VAL A 368 7.43 5.26 13.91
C VAL A 368 7.10 6.73 14.07
N VAL A 369 6.04 7.18 13.40
CA VAL A 369 5.63 8.59 13.35
C VAL A 369 4.28 8.77 14.04
N LYS A 370 4.19 9.81 14.86
CA LYS A 370 2.95 10.20 15.53
C LYS A 370 2.07 11.02 14.58
N ASP A 371 0.85 10.59 14.37
CA ASP A 371 -0.15 11.35 13.61
C ASP A 371 -0.58 12.59 14.39
N SER A 372 -0.53 13.77 13.76
CA SER A 372 -0.95 15.02 14.40
C SER A 372 -2.46 15.09 14.63
N MET A 373 -3.25 14.40 13.82
CA MET A 373 -4.72 14.46 13.87
C MET A 373 -5.27 13.51 14.92
N THR A 374 -4.70 12.32 15.05
CA THR A 374 -5.18 11.29 16.00
C THR A 374 -4.30 11.13 17.23
N ASN A 375 -3.10 11.75 17.26
CA ASN A 375 -2.09 11.56 18.29
C ASN A 375 -1.58 10.12 18.46
N ASP A 376 -1.77 9.26 17.47
CA ASP A 376 -1.33 7.85 17.54
C ASP A 376 -0.06 7.59 16.76
N TYR A 377 0.66 6.56 17.17
CA TYR A 377 1.83 6.07 16.46
C TYR A 377 1.41 5.21 15.26
N ALA A 378 2.13 5.37 14.16
CA ALA A 378 1.95 4.60 12.94
C ALA A 378 3.31 4.32 12.32
N PHE A 379 3.39 3.22 11.56
CA PHE A 379 4.60 2.87 10.82
C PHE A 379 4.67 3.66 9.53
N GLU A 380 5.85 4.19 9.23
CA GLU A 380 6.19 4.85 7.96
C GLU A 380 7.37 4.12 7.32
N ALA A 381 7.15 3.57 6.12
CA ALA A 381 8.15 2.81 5.40
C ALA A 381 9.25 3.72 4.84
N GLY A 382 10.51 3.36 5.06
CA GLY A 382 11.68 3.98 4.45
C GLY A 382 12.07 3.32 3.13
N ALA A 383 13.17 3.79 2.53
CA ALA A 383 13.60 3.44 1.19
C ALA A 383 13.75 1.93 0.95
N MET A 384 14.32 1.17 1.88
CA MET A 384 14.53 -0.27 1.69
C MET A 384 13.21 -1.05 1.70
N VAL A 385 12.29 -0.73 2.61
CA VAL A 385 10.98 -1.41 2.66
C VAL A 385 10.13 -1.04 1.45
N LEU A 386 10.23 0.21 0.99
CA LEU A 386 9.57 0.64 -0.25
C LEU A 386 10.18 -0.01 -1.49
N ALA A 387 11.45 -0.42 -1.46
CA ALA A 387 12.12 -1.12 -2.56
C ALA A 387 11.93 -2.65 -2.52
N ASP A 388 11.11 -3.22 -1.62
CA ASP A 388 10.91 -4.69 -1.50
C ASP A 388 10.67 -5.36 -2.85
N ARG A 389 11.44 -6.41 -3.16
CA ARG A 389 11.52 -7.12 -4.46
C ARG A 389 11.95 -6.26 -5.65
N GLY A 390 12.76 -5.23 -5.38
CA GLY A 390 13.33 -4.33 -6.36
C GLY A 390 14.80 -4.01 -6.06
N ILE A 391 15.21 -2.78 -6.36
CA ILE A 391 16.59 -2.32 -6.12
C ILE A 391 16.59 -1.03 -5.31
N CYS A 392 17.42 -0.99 -4.27
CA CYS A 392 17.71 0.21 -3.50
C CYS A 392 19.08 0.74 -3.93
N CYS A 393 19.09 1.87 -4.63
CA CYS A 393 20.29 2.52 -5.12
C CYS A 393 20.75 3.59 -4.11
N ILE A 394 21.96 3.44 -3.57
CA ILE A 394 22.55 4.34 -2.59
C ILE A 394 23.79 5.01 -3.19
N ASP A 395 23.72 6.31 -3.45
CA ASP A 395 24.87 7.10 -3.87
C ASP A 395 25.61 7.70 -2.66
N GLU A 396 26.87 8.07 -2.85
CA GLU A 396 27.74 8.62 -1.80
C GLU A 396 27.79 7.76 -0.53
N PHE A 397 27.90 6.45 -0.70
CA PHE A 397 27.94 5.48 0.40
C PHE A 397 29.10 5.74 1.36
N ASP A 398 30.21 6.31 0.87
CA ASP A 398 31.36 6.75 1.66
C ASP A 398 31.03 7.84 2.69
N LYS A 399 29.92 8.58 2.51
CA LYS A 399 29.49 9.64 3.43
C LYS A 399 28.50 9.15 4.50
N MET A 400 28.15 7.87 4.50
CA MET A 400 27.28 7.26 5.53
C MET A 400 28.10 6.80 6.74
N PHE A 401 28.28 7.67 7.73
CA PHE A 401 29.13 7.37 8.89
C PHE A 401 28.48 6.41 9.90
N THR A 402 27.17 6.50 10.15
CA THR A 402 26.50 5.73 11.24
C THR A 402 25.33 4.88 10.76
N GLU A 403 24.85 5.15 9.56
CA GLU A 403 23.62 4.61 9.01
C GLU A 403 23.82 3.23 8.40
N HIS A 404 25.06 2.85 8.07
CA HIS A 404 25.39 1.56 7.46
C HIS A 404 24.97 0.37 8.33
N GLN A 405 24.95 0.53 9.67
CA GLN A 405 24.47 -0.52 10.58
C GLN A 405 23.00 -0.89 10.33
N ALA A 406 22.19 0.06 9.86
CA ALA A 406 20.79 -0.17 9.55
C ALA A 406 20.60 -1.03 8.30
N LEU A 407 21.62 -1.09 7.44
CA LEU A 407 21.59 -1.90 6.22
C LEU A 407 21.95 -3.36 6.50
N LEU A 408 22.75 -3.66 7.53
CA LEU A 408 23.26 -5.00 7.80
C LEU A 408 22.14 -6.02 8.03
N GLU A 409 21.14 -5.65 8.83
CA GLU A 409 19.98 -6.49 9.10
C GLU A 409 19.18 -6.75 7.81
N ALA A 410 18.89 -5.69 7.06
CA ALA A 410 18.09 -5.78 5.84
C ALA A 410 18.82 -6.50 4.70
N MET A 411 20.14 -6.33 4.57
CA MET A 411 20.95 -7.02 3.56
C MET A 411 21.03 -8.51 3.88
N GLU A 412 21.27 -8.87 5.15
CA GLU A 412 21.48 -10.28 5.51
C GLU A 412 20.18 -11.06 5.66
N GLN A 413 19.21 -10.52 6.40
CA GLN A 413 17.96 -11.22 6.72
C GLN A 413 16.82 -10.88 5.75
N GLN A 414 16.99 -9.92 4.84
CA GLN A 414 15.94 -9.41 3.95
C GLN A 414 14.70 -8.92 4.72
N CYS A 415 14.89 -8.48 5.96
CA CYS A 415 13.85 -7.95 6.83
C CYS A 415 14.42 -6.84 7.73
N VAL A 416 13.52 -6.01 8.25
CA VAL A 416 13.82 -4.93 9.18
C VAL A 416 12.92 -5.11 10.39
N SER A 417 13.50 -5.34 11.56
CA SER A 417 12.78 -5.39 12.83
C SER A 417 12.77 -4.03 13.52
N ILE A 418 11.60 -3.64 14.04
CA ILE A 418 11.44 -2.40 14.82
C ILE A 418 10.66 -2.69 16.09
N ALA A 419 11.23 -2.23 17.20
CA ALA A 419 10.57 -2.16 18.50
C ALA A 419 10.66 -0.72 19.03
N LYS A 420 9.61 0.09 18.84
CA LYS A 420 9.58 1.50 19.29
C LYS A 420 8.18 1.95 19.66
N ALA A 421 8.06 2.79 20.69
CA ALA A 421 6.79 3.33 21.17
C ALA A 421 5.73 2.26 21.50
N GLY A 422 6.18 1.09 21.98
CA GLY A 422 5.30 -0.06 22.28
C GLY A 422 4.86 -0.86 21.05
N LEU A 423 5.29 -0.48 19.85
CA LEU A 423 5.04 -1.21 18.62
C LEU A 423 6.23 -2.12 18.31
N VAL A 424 5.97 -3.41 18.11
CA VAL A 424 6.95 -4.40 17.69
C VAL A 424 6.48 -5.00 16.37
N ALA A 425 7.27 -4.87 15.31
CA ALA A 425 6.97 -5.42 13.99
C ALA A 425 8.24 -5.79 13.24
N SER A 426 8.12 -6.76 12.33
CA SER A 426 9.15 -7.07 11.34
C SER A 426 8.56 -6.82 9.95
N LEU A 427 9.25 -6.02 9.15
CA LEU A 427 8.84 -5.63 7.81
C LEU A 427 9.81 -6.22 6.79
N SER A 428 9.29 -6.75 5.70
CA SER A 428 10.12 -7.35 4.66
C SER A 428 10.85 -6.29 3.84
N ALA A 429 12.12 -6.55 3.53
CA ALA A 429 12.98 -5.70 2.73
C ALA A 429 13.86 -6.58 1.83
N ARG A 430 13.24 -7.42 0.99
CA ARG A 430 13.95 -8.30 0.02
C ARG A 430 14.43 -7.47 -1.16
N THR A 431 15.46 -6.67 -0.93
CA THR A 431 15.94 -5.71 -1.91
C THR A 431 17.40 -5.96 -2.23
N SER A 432 17.74 -5.93 -3.51
CA SER A 432 19.13 -5.80 -3.92
C SER A 432 19.61 -4.38 -3.59
N VAL A 433 20.77 -4.27 -2.95
CA VAL A 433 21.40 -2.98 -2.64
C VAL A 433 22.47 -2.72 -3.67
N LEU A 434 22.35 -1.60 -4.39
CA LEU A 434 23.36 -1.11 -5.32
C LEU A 434 23.94 0.18 -4.78
N ALA A 435 25.19 0.14 -4.33
CA ALA A 435 25.87 1.27 -3.72
C ALA A 435 26.94 1.85 -4.65
N ALA A 436 27.12 3.17 -4.63
CA ALA A 436 28.27 3.85 -5.20
C ALA A 436 29.06 4.57 -4.10
N ALA A 437 30.38 4.44 -4.14
CA ALA A 437 31.27 5.10 -3.19
C ALA A 437 32.49 5.69 -3.90
N ASN A 438 33.09 6.69 -3.27
CA ASN A 438 34.39 7.23 -3.68
C ASN A 438 35.50 6.69 -2.77
N PRO A 439 36.73 6.53 -3.28
CA PRO A 439 37.88 6.23 -2.43
C PRO A 439 38.17 7.41 -1.49
N ILE A 440 38.79 7.10 -0.35
CA ILE A 440 39.22 8.11 0.63
C ILE A 440 40.19 9.07 -0.07
N GLY A 441 39.93 10.38 0.03
CA GLY A 441 40.73 11.42 -0.63
C GLY A 441 40.36 11.68 -2.08
N GLY A 442 39.34 10.99 -2.63
CA GLY A 442 38.78 11.25 -3.95
C GLY A 442 39.56 10.65 -5.12
N HIS A 443 40.72 10.02 -4.89
CA HIS A 443 41.49 9.34 -5.93
C HIS A 443 41.98 7.98 -5.44
N TYR A 444 41.90 6.99 -6.32
CA TYR A 444 42.46 5.68 -6.04
C TYR A 444 43.99 5.70 -6.13
N GLU A 445 44.65 5.52 -5.00
CA GLU A 445 46.11 5.38 -4.94
C GLU A 445 46.50 3.91 -5.10
N CYS A 446 47.07 3.53 -6.25
CA CYS A 446 47.52 2.15 -6.53
C CYS A 446 48.57 1.61 -5.54
N VAL A 447 49.25 2.49 -4.80
CA VAL A 447 50.28 2.12 -3.82
C VAL A 447 49.67 1.66 -2.49
N LYS A 448 48.44 2.10 -2.19
CA LYS A 448 47.73 1.67 -0.99
C LYS A 448 47.04 0.34 -1.28
N ILE A 449 47.23 -0.62 -0.37
CA ILE A 449 46.47 -1.87 -0.39
C ILE A 449 45.00 -1.51 -0.12
N PHE A 450 44.09 -2.21 -0.80
CA PHE A 450 42.67 -2.19 -0.48
C PHE A 450 42.47 -2.85 0.89
N HIS A 451 42.76 -2.12 1.97
CA HIS A 451 42.58 -2.62 3.32
C HIS A 451 41.11 -2.45 3.71
N PRO A 452 40.38 -3.55 3.98
CA PRO A 452 39.03 -3.49 4.53
C PRO A 452 39.16 -3.39 6.05
N THR A 453 39.58 -2.25 6.59
CA THR A 453 39.68 -2.12 8.05
C THR A 453 39.23 -0.75 8.56
N TYR A 454 38.07 -0.83 9.21
CA TYR A 454 37.51 -0.08 10.34
C TYR A 454 37.25 1.43 10.22
#